data_AF-A0A7U9SZT6-F1
#
_entry.id   AF-A0A7U9SZT6-F1
#
_cell.length_a   1.000
_cell.length_b   1.000
_cell.length_c   1.000
_cell.angle_alpha   90.00
_cell.angle_beta   90.00
_cell.angle_gamma   90.00
#
_symmetry.space_group_name_H-M   'P 1'
#
loop_
_entity.id
_entity.type
_entity.pdbx_description
1 polymer ?
#
loop_
_entity_poly.entity_id
_entity_poly.type
_entity_poly.pdbx_seq_one_letter_code
_entity_poly.pdbx_strand_id
1 'polypeptide(L)' 'MIKYDRFWETLKKKGISQYNLVTDYNLSKSLLQRLRNNEGISTHSINMLCNILDCQIQDIAEFIKDSDFQTKENKEG' A
#
# COMPACT_ATOMS: atom_id res chain seq x y z
N MET A 1 8.21 -8.11 3.88
CA MET A 1 7.34 -7.73 2.75
C MET A 1 6.41 -6.59 3.13
N ILE A 2 6.01 -5.77 2.16
CA ILE A 2 4.94 -4.77 2.35
C ILE A 2 3.60 -5.41 2.01
N LYS A 3 2.59 -5.20 2.86
CA LYS A 3 1.20 -5.58 2.59
C LYS A 3 0.30 -4.36 2.51
N TYR A 4 -0.79 -4.46 1.75
CA TYR A 4 -1.78 -3.40 1.60
C TYR A 4 -3.17 -3.78 2.12
N ASP A 5 -3.27 -4.71 3.07
CA ASP A 5 -4.54 -5.07 3.70
C ASP A 5 -5.23 -3.83 4.34
N ARG A 6 -4.42 -2.95 4.93
CA ARG A 6 -4.84 -1.67 5.52
C ARG A 6 -5.56 -0.77 4.53
N PHE A 7 -5.10 -0.71 3.28
CA PHE A 7 -5.77 0.07 2.24
C PHE A 7 -7.24 -0.35 2.05
N TRP A 8 -7.53 -1.65 2.02
CA TRP A 8 -8.90 -2.14 1.87
C TRP A 8 -9.77 -1.87 3.10
N GLU A 9 -9.19 -1.95 4.30
CA GLU A 9 -9.86 -1.54 5.54
C GLU A 9 -10.21 -0.06 5.51
N THR A 10 -9.28 0.79 5.05
CA THR A 10 -9.45 2.24 4.96
C THR A 10 -10.54 2.62 3.96
N LEU A 11 -10.58 1.95 2.79
CA LEU A 11 -11.68 2.12 1.83
C LEU A 11 -13.03 1.81 2.46
N LYS A 12 -13.14 0.68 3.16
CA LYS A 12 -14.38 0.28 3.84
C LYS A 12 -14.78 1.29 4.92
N LYS A 13 -13.83 1.76 5.74
CA LYS A 13 -14.08 2.76 6.79
C LYS A 13 -14.57 4.09 6.21
N LYS A 14 -14.07 4.48 5.04
CA LYS A 14 -14.41 5.74 4.37
C LYS A 14 -15.59 5.63 3.40
N GLY A 15 -16.16 4.44 3.23
CA GLY A 15 -17.28 4.21 2.31
C GLY A 15 -16.92 4.38 0.83
N ILE A 16 -15.62 4.25 0.49
CA ILE A 16 -15.12 4.41 -0.88
C ILE A 16 -15.01 3.04 -1.51
N SER A 17 -15.68 2.83 -2.64
CA SER A 17 -15.58 1.58 -3.40
C SER A 17 -14.38 1.62 -4.35
N GLN A 18 -13.94 0.43 -4.79
CA GLN A 18 -12.92 0.33 -5.84
C GLN A 18 -13.39 0.93 -7.18
N TYR A 19 -14.70 0.94 -7.41
CA TYR A 19 -15.29 1.60 -8.58
C TYR A 19 -15.05 3.11 -8.50
N ASN A 20 -15.33 3.74 -7.35
CA ASN A 20 -15.07 5.17 -7.13
C ASN A 20 -13.60 5.53 -7.41
N LEU A 21 -12.65 4.68 -7.00
CA LEU A 21 -11.24 4.91 -7.30
C LEU A 21 -10.96 5.00 -8.80
N VAL A 22 -11.56 4.13 -9.60
CA VAL A 22 -11.35 4.11 -11.05
C VAL A 22 -12.10 5.25 -11.74
N THR A 23 -13.34 5.53 -11.33
CA THR A 23 -14.22 6.47 -12.04
C THR A 23 -14.11 7.90 -11.58
N ASP A 24 -13.94 8.11 -10.27
CA ASP A 24 -14.04 9.44 -9.65
C ASP A 24 -12.64 10.00 -9.38
N TYR A 25 -11.66 9.13 -9.14
CA TYR A 25 -10.28 9.49 -8.83
C TYR A 25 -9.26 9.10 -9.92
N ASN A 26 -9.72 8.54 -11.05
CA ASN A 26 -8.86 8.10 -12.17
C ASN A 26 -7.69 7.18 -11.76
N LEU A 27 -7.88 6.38 -10.71
CA LEU A 27 -6.89 5.42 -10.26
C LEU A 27 -6.75 4.32 -11.32
N SER A 28 -5.51 4.04 -11.72
CA SER A 28 -5.27 3.01 -12.74
C SER A 28 -5.64 1.62 -12.22
N LYS A 29 -6.26 0.81 -13.10
CA LYS A 29 -6.56 -0.59 -12.79
C LYS A 29 -5.30 -1.41 -12.48
N SER A 30 -4.16 -1.03 -13.09
CA SER A 30 -2.87 -1.66 -12.81
C SER A 30 -2.42 -1.40 -11.36
N LEU A 31 -2.57 -0.18 -10.84
CA LEU A 31 -2.25 0.11 -9.44
C LEU A 31 -3.12 -0.71 -8.48
N LEU A 32 -4.43 -0.83 -8.75
CA LEU A 32 -5.31 -1.70 -7.95
C LEU A 32 -4.86 -3.16 -7.99
N GLN A 33 -4.41 -3.66 -9.15
CA GLN A 33 -3.91 -5.03 -9.26
C GLN A 33 -2.64 -5.23 -8.42
N ARG A 34 -1.69 -4.28 -8.47
CA ARG A 34 -0.47 -4.32 -7.65
C ARG A 34 -0.78 -4.34 -6.15
N LEU A 35 -1.73 -3.52 -5.71
CA LEU A 35 -2.19 -3.50 -4.32
C LEU A 35 -2.78 -4.85 -3.89
N ARG A 36 -3.59 -5.50 -4.74
CA ARG A 36 -4.15 -6.84 -4.46
C ARG A 36 -3.07 -7.91 -4.37
N ASN A 37 -2.03 -7.80 -5.19
CA ASN A 37 -0.95 -8.77 -5.26
C ASN A 37 0.17 -8.49 -4.23
N ASN A 38 0.03 -7.45 -3.40
CA ASN A 38 1.10 -6.97 -2.51
C ASN A 38 2.42 -6.68 -3.24
N GLU A 39 2.32 -6.19 -4.48
CA GLU A 39 3.47 -5.78 -5.26
C GLU A 39 3.97 -4.41 -4.81
N GLY A 40 5.28 -4.17 -4.89
CA GLY A 40 5.83 -2.86 -4.56
C GLY A 40 5.20 -1.77 -5.40
N ILE A 41 4.81 -0.65 -4.80
CA ILE A 41 4.35 0.56 -5.51
C ILE A 41 5.30 1.72 -5.19
N SER A 42 5.21 2.81 -5.95
CA SER A 42 6.05 3.98 -5.67
C SER A 42 5.51 4.78 -4.47
N THR A 43 6.39 5.52 -3.81
CA THR A 43 5.99 6.50 -2.79
C THR A 43 5.06 7.57 -3.35
N HIS A 44 5.17 7.89 -4.65
CA HIS A 44 4.22 8.75 -5.35
C HIS A 44 2.81 8.17 -5.37
N SER A 45 2.65 6.86 -5.65
CA SER A 45 1.35 6.19 -5.57
C SER A 45 0.80 6.22 -4.16
N ILE A 46 1.62 5.99 -3.13
CA ILE A 46 1.19 6.10 -1.73
C ILE A 46 0.72 7.53 -1.42
N ASN A 47 1.48 8.55 -1.80
CA ASN A 47 1.10 9.95 -1.62
C ASN A 47 -0.25 10.26 -2.27
N MET A 48 -0.46 9.81 -3.52
CA MET A 48 -1.75 9.97 -4.20
C MET A 48 -2.89 9.31 -3.42
N LEU A 49 -2.70 8.06 -2.97
CA LEU A 49 -3.71 7.34 -2.19
C LEU A 49 -4.03 8.05 -0.88
N CYS A 50 -3.02 8.56 -0.16
CA CYS A 50 -3.23 9.34 1.05
C CYS A 50 -3.98 10.66 0.79
N ASN A 51 -3.76 11.32 -0.35
CA ASN A 51 -4.53 12.52 -0.73
C ASN A 51 -5.98 12.20 -1.09
N ILE A 52 -6.22 11.10 -1.80
CA ILE A 52 -7.59 10.65 -2.15
C ILE A 52 -8.36 10.27 -0.88
N LEU A 53 -7.68 9.54 0.02
CA LEU A 53 -8.33 8.97 1.18
C LEU A 53 -8.27 9.88 2.39
N ASP A 54 -7.45 10.94 2.43
CA ASP A 54 -7.20 11.74 3.63
C ASP A 54 -6.81 10.83 4.82
N CYS A 55 -5.66 10.17 4.69
CA CYS A 55 -5.17 9.18 5.66
C CYS A 55 -3.64 9.20 5.81
N GLN A 56 -3.14 8.47 6.81
CA GLN A 56 -1.71 8.31 7.04
C GLN A 56 -1.17 7.13 6.22
N ILE A 57 0.16 7.05 6.06
CA ILE A 57 0.81 6.00 5.26
C ILE A 57 0.51 4.59 5.78
N GLN A 58 0.43 4.42 7.10
CA GLN A 58 0.11 3.13 7.73
C GLN A 58 -1.34 2.69 7.53
N ASP A 59 -2.23 3.61 7.11
CA ASP A 59 -3.60 3.26 6.70
C ASP A 59 -3.62 2.66 5.29
N ILE A 60 -2.51 2.70 4.57
CA ILE A 60 -2.34 2.14 3.22
C ILE A 60 -1.47 0.88 3.27
N ALA A 61 -0.31 0.95 3.93
CA ALA A 61 0.72 -0.06 3.85
C ALA A 61 1.23 -0.48 5.23
N GLU A 62 1.50 -1.77 5.38
CA GLU A 62 2.06 -2.37 6.58
C GLU A 62 3.32 -3.16 6.22
N PHE A 63 4.40 -2.96 6.98
CA PHE A 63 5.58 -3.79 6.87
C PHE A 63 5.44 -5.04 7.73
N ILE A 64 5.57 -6.20 7.08
CA ILE A 64 5.66 -7.50 7.74
C ILE A 64 7.10 -7.99 7.61
N LYS A 65 7.76 -8.26 8.75
CA LYS A 65 9.12 -8.78 8.76
C LYS A 65 9.17 -10.11 7.99
N ASP A 66 10.07 -10.22 7.02
CA ASP A 66 10.29 -11.48 6.33
C ASP A 66 11.02 -12.44 7.29
N SER A 67 10.54 -13.68 7.38
CA SER A 67 11.11 -14.71 8.26
C SER A 67 12.59 -14.95 8.00
N ASP A 68 13.02 -14.78 6.74
CA ASP A 68 14.37 -15.07 6.28
C ASP A 68 15.21 -13.81 6.05
N PHE A 69 14.78 -12.65 6.56
CA PHE A 69 15.55 -11.40 6.45
C PHE A 69 16.79 -11.46 7.35
N GLN A 70 17.94 -11.82 6.76
CA GLN A 70 19.24 -11.80 7.43
C GLN A 70 19.92 -10.45 7.20
N THR A 71 20.29 -9.76 8.28
CA THR A 71 21.20 -8.61 8.22
C THR A 71 22.63 -9.12 8.09
N LYS A 72 23.41 -8.57 7.15
CA LYS A 72 24.85 -8.83 7.10
C LYS A 72 25.55 -8.01 8.20
N GLU A 73 25.38 -8.40 9.45
CA GLU A 73 26.30 -8.00 10.51
C GLU A 73 27.19 -9.21 10.82
N ASN A 74 28.47 -9.09 10.45
CA ASN A 74 29.65 -9.76 11.01
C ASN A 74 30.73 -9.87 9.93
N LYS A 75 31.70 -8.95 9.93
CA LYS A 75 33.13 -9.14 9.64
C LYS A 75 33.86 -7.80 9.71
N GLU A 76 34.07 -7.31 10.91
CA GLU A 76 35.30 -6.57 11.24
C GLU A 76 35.77 -7.14 12.57
N GLY A 77 36.85 -7.92 12.49
CA GLY A 77 37.69 -8.34 13.60
C GLY A 77 39.05 -7.69 13.45
#